data_AF-A0A3B9APU8-F1
#
_entry.id   AF-A0A3B9APU8-F1
#
_cell.length_a   1.000
_cell.length_b   1.000
_cell.length_c   1.000
_cell.angle_alpha   90.00
_cell.angle_beta   90.00
_cell.angle_gamma   90.00
#
_symmetry.space_group_name_H-M   'P 1'
#
loop_
_entity.id
_entity.type
_entity.pdbx_description
1 polymer ?
#
loop_
_entity_poly.entity_id
_entity_poly.type
_entity_poly.pdbx_seq_one_letter_code
_entity_poly.pdbx_strand_id
1 'polypeptide(L)'
;GKMNDFEARVINDIANMQNIAFWTRNLEKKGFRINGFINHYPDFIIQTKSGKTIVLETKGDHLDAEQKIRLGNLWASKAGNQYRYFMVYDRRTVDGAYRLEEFFNIIKEI
;
A
#
# COMPACT_ATOMS: atom_id res chain seq x y z
N GLY A 1 11.83 -7.49 -6.90
CA GLY A 1 11.91 -8.88 -6.39
C GLY A 1 10.94 -9.78 -7.13
N LYS A 2 10.92 -11.08 -6.83
CA LYS A 2 9.80 -11.97 -7.21
C LYS A 2 8.56 -11.55 -6.41
N MET A 3 7.36 -11.66 -6.98
CA MET A 3 6.12 -11.42 -6.20
C MET A 3 5.89 -12.63 -5.32
N ASN A 4 5.63 -12.43 -4.03
CA ASN A 4 5.32 -13.54 -3.12
C ASN A 4 3.82 -13.88 -3.16
N ASP A 5 3.42 -15.03 -2.59
CA ASP A 5 2.04 -15.51 -2.67
C ASP A 5 1.04 -14.59 -1.93
N PHE A 6 1.49 -13.90 -0.88
CA PHE A 6 0.67 -12.92 -0.16
C PHE A 6 0.44 -11.67 -1.02
N GLU A 7 1.50 -11.07 -1.57
CA GLU A 7 1.43 -9.95 -2.52
C GLU A 7 0.51 -10.30 -3.70
N ALA A 8 0.65 -11.51 -4.25
CA ALA A 8 -0.15 -12.00 -5.37
C ALA A 8 -1.65 -12.08 -5.02
N ARG A 9 -1.98 -12.62 -3.84
CA ARG A 9 -3.36 -12.70 -3.34
C ARG A 9 -3.96 -11.31 -3.19
N VAL A 10 -3.26 -10.42 -2.48
CA VAL A 10 -3.72 -9.05 -2.19
C VAL A 10 -4.02 -8.30 -3.49
N ILE A 11 -3.11 -8.32 -4.47
CA ILE A 11 -3.31 -7.58 -5.70
C ILE A 11 -4.38 -8.21 -6.62
N ASN A 12 -4.56 -9.54 -6.58
CA ASN A 12 -5.63 -10.20 -7.31
C ASN A 12 -7.01 -9.75 -6.82
N ASP A 13 -7.20 -9.68 -5.50
CA ASP A 13 -8.45 -9.22 -4.90
C ASP A 13 -8.74 -7.76 -5.27
N ILE A 14 -7.72 -6.88 -5.20
CA ILE A 14 -7.84 -5.47 -5.59
C ILE A 14 -8.16 -5.33 -7.08
N ALA A 15 -7.49 -6.10 -7.94
CA ALA A 15 -7.68 -6.02 -9.39
C ALA A 15 -9.10 -6.37 -9.85
N ASN A 16 -9.81 -7.20 -9.07
CA ASN A 16 -11.19 -7.59 -9.35
C ASN A 16 -12.23 -6.57 -8.84
N MET A 17 -11.83 -5.51 -8.15
CA MET A 17 -12.76 -4.50 -7.63
C MET A 17 -13.19 -3.51 -8.72
N GLN A 18 -14.50 -3.24 -8.81
CA GLN A 18 -15.08 -2.42 -9.89
C GLN A 18 -14.64 -0.95 -9.85
N ASN A 19 -14.21 -0.44 -8.69
CA ASN A 19 -13.76 0.94 -8.50
C ASN A 19 -12.28 1.14 -8.86
N ILE A 20 -11.53 0.08 -9.19
CA ILE A 20 -10.13 0.17 -9.61
C ILE A 20 -10.05 0.40 -11.13
N ALA A 21 -9.22 1.37 -11.52
CA ALA A 21 -8.95 1.68 -12.93
C ALA A 21 -7.77 0.86 -13.46
N PHE A 22 -6.65 0.89 -12.74
CA PHE A 22 -5.49 0.04 -13.00
C PHE A 22 -4.61 -0.05 -11.75
N TRP A 23 -3.64 -0.95 -11.79
CA TRP A 23 -2.58 -1.03 -10.81
C TRP A 23 -1.26 -1.33 -11.50
N THR A 24 -0.17 -1.03 -10.83
CA THR A 24 1.17 -1.42 -11.26
C THR A 24 1.99 -1.86 -10.06
N ARG A 25 2.86 -2.84 -10.30
CA ARG A 25 3.89 -3.18 -9.33
C ARG A 25 4.96 -2.10 -9.34
N ASN A 26 5.40 -1.70 -8.16
CA ASN A 26 6.47 -0.72 -8.02
C ASN A 26 7.80 -1.45 -7.78
N LEU A 27 8.77 -1.22 -8.66
CA LEU A 27 10.04 -1.95 -8.62
C LEU A 27 10.94 -1.41 -7.52
N GLU A 28 11.37 -2.26 -6.61
CA GLU A 28 12.36 -1.92 -5.60
C GLU A 28 13.62 -1.30 -6.25
N LYS A 29 14.15 -0.23 -5.64
CA LYS A 29 15.34 0.54 -6.07
C LYS A 29 15.21 1.30 -7.40
N LYS A 30 14.22 0.99 -8.26
CA LYS A 30 14.06 1.61 -9.59
C LYS A 30 12.76 2.39 -9.78
N GLY A 31 11.73 2.07 -9.01
CA GLY A 31 10.42 2.67 -9.09
C GLY A 31 10.27 3.92 -8.21
N PHE A 32 9.02 4.27 -7.97
CA PHE A 32 8.64 5.34 -7.05
C PHE A 32 9.18 5.04 -5.65
N ARG A 33 9.70 6.09 -5.00
CA ARG A 33 10.18 6.02 -3.62
C ARG A 33 9.60 7.14 -2.80
N ILE A 34 9.22 6.81 -1.57
CA ILE A 34 9.02 7.79 -0.51
C ILE A 34 10.39 7.99 0.15
N ASN A 35 10.94 9.18 0.01
CA ASN A 35 12.24 9.53 0.56
C ASN A 35 12.07 10.29 1.89
N GLY A 36 12.92 9.94 2.86
CA GLY A 36 13.01 10.59 4.17
C GLY A 36 14.24 10.07 4.92
N PHE A 37 14.06 9.73 6.20
CA PHE A 37 15.12 9.09 7.01
C PHE A 37 15.49 7.67 6.54
N ILE A 38 14.68 7.07 5.67
CA ILE A 38 14.99 5.88 4.87
C ILE A 38 14.50 6.10 3.43
N ASN A 39 14.92 5.23 2.50
CA ASN A 39 14.26 5.09 1.20
C ASN A 39 13.25 3.96 1.27
N HIS A 40 11.96 4.30 1.14
CA HIS A 40 10.87 3.32 1.13
C HIS A 40 10.32 3.17 -0.29
N TYR A 41 10.24 1.93 -0.77
CA TYR A 41 9.71 1.56 -2.08
C TYR A 41 8.48 0.69 -1.86
N PRO A 42 7.27 1.28 -1.80
CA PRO A 42 6.03 0.54 -1.61
C PRO A 42 5.82 -0.53 -2.69
N ASP A 43 5.20 -1.66 -2.37
CA ASP A 43 5.02 -2.77 -3.33
C ASP A 43 4.18 -2.43 -4.58
N PHE A 44 3.11 -1.64 -4.41
CA PHE A 44 2.15 -1.35 -5.47
C PHE A 44 1.72 0.11 -5.52
N ILE A 45 1.36 0.55 -6.73
CA ILE A 45 0.64 1.80 -6.97
C ILE A 45 -0.66 1.45 -7.67
N ILE A 46 -1.78 1.90 -7.11
CA ILE A 46 -3.13 1.59 -7.56
C ILE A 46 -3.83 2.90 -7.89
N GLN A 47 -4.52 2.94 -9.03
CA GLN A 47 -5.33 4.07 -9.44
C GLN A 47 -6.80 3.67 -9.41
N THR A 48 -7.59 4.43 -8.66
CA THR A 48 -9.06 4.28 -8.62
C THR A 48 -9.71 5.07 -9.76
N LYS A 49 -10.93 4.66 -10.14
CA LYS A 49 -11.77 5.36 -11.11
C LYS A 49 -12.25 6.73 -10.61
N SER A 50 -12.28 6.94 -9.29
CA SER A 50 -12.59 8.23 -8.66
C SER A 50 -11.44 9.23 -8.72
N GLY A 51 -10.27 8.82 -9.22
CA GLY A 51 -9.08 9.67 -9.38
C GLY A 51 -8.08 9.60 -8.23
N LYS A 52 -8.34 8.81 -7.17
CA LYS A 52 -7.39 8.59 -6.08
C LYS A 52 -6.24 7.65 -6.48
N THR A 53 -5.02 8.05 -6.14
CA THR A 53 -3.82 7.22 -6.24
C THR A 53 -3.49 6.63 -4.88
N ILE A 54 -3.47 5.32 -4.79
CA ILE A 54 -3.17 4.57 -3.57
C ILE A 54 -1.77 3.96 -3.70
N VAL A 55 -0.95 4.19 -2.68
CA VAL A 55 0.38 3.61 -2.54
C VAL A 55 0.30 2.53 -1.46
N LEU A 56 0.58 1.28 -1.82
CA LEU A 56 0.35 0.12 -0.97
C LEU A 56 1.67 -0.61 -0.71
N GLU A 57 1.96 -0.86 0.57
CA GLU A 57 2.98 -1.79 1.04
C GLU A 57 2.31 -2.96 1.76
N THR A 58 2.70 -4.17 1.40
CA THR A 58 2.24 -5.42 2.02
C THR A 58 3.32 -5.99 2.94
N LYS A 59 2.93 -6.56 4.07
CA LYS A 59 3.86 -7.14 5.06
C LYS A 59 3.33 -8.45 5.61
N GLY A 60 4.24 -9.41 5.80
CA GLY A 60 3.99 -10.58 6.63
C GLY A 60 4.03 -10.22 8.11
N ASP A 61 3.22 -10.90 8.92
CA ASP A 61 2.98 -10.57 10.34
C ASP A 61 4.26 -10.60 11.21
N HIS A 62 5.26 -11.40 10.85
CA HIS A 62 6.51 -11.54 11.61
C HIS A 62 7.53 -10.40 11.41
N LEU A 63 7.25 -9.42 10.55
CA LEU A 63 8.20 -8.36 10.20
C LEU A 63 7.79 -7.00 10.78
N ASP A 64 8.71 -6.36 11.49
CA ASP A 64 8.54 -4.98 11.96
C ASP A 64 8.83 -3.96 10.86
N ALA A 65 8.01 -2.90 10.79
CA ALA A 65 8.10 -1.90 9.74
C ALA A 65 7.81 -0.47 10.23
N GLU A 66 7.98 -0.18 11.52
CA GLU A 66 7.61 1.09 12.17
C GLU A 66 8.16 2.33 11.43
N GLN A 67 9.43 2.30 11.04
CA GLN A 67 10.07 3.36 10.26
C GLN A 67 9.39 3.61 8.91
N LYS A 68 8.98 2.54 8.20
CA LYS A 68 8.27 2.65 6.91
C LYS A 68 6.84 3.16 7.12
N ILE A 69 6.16 2.70 8.17
CA ILE A 69 4.82 3.16 8.55
C ILE A 69 4.83 4.66 8.79
N ARG A 70 5.72 5.13 9.67
CA ARG A 70 5.86 6.54 10.00
C ARG A 70 6.16 7.39 8.77
N LEU A 71 7.08 6.94 7.92
CA LEU A 71 7.45 7.66 6.69
C LEU A 71 6.29 7.72 5.69
N GLY A 72 5.60 6.61 5.44
CA GLY A 72 4.50 6.54 4.49
C GLY A 72 3.28 7.36 4.94
N ASN A 73 2.93 7.32 6.22
CA ASN A 73 1.85 8.13 6.78
C ASN A 73 2.16 9.62 6.73
N LEU A 74 3.40 10.02 7.06
CA LEU A 74 3.83 11.41 6.93
C LEU A 74 3.75 11.87 5.48
N TRP A 75 4.22 11.06 4.53
CA TRP A 75 4.10 11.37 3.10
C TRP A 75 2.65 11.57 2.69
N ALA A 76 1.73 10.67 3.05
CA ALA A 76 0.32 10.79 2.73
C ALA A 76 -0.32 12.06 3.30
N SER A 77 0.04 12.47 4.53
CA SER A 77 -0.44 13.72 5.14
C SER A 77 -0.02 14.98 4.38
N LYS A 78 1.05 14.90 3.57
CA LYS A 78 1.62 16.03 2.82
C LYS A 78 1.32 15.96 1.33
N ALA A 79 1.02 14.77 0.79
CA ALA A 79 0.77 14.55 -0.64
C ALA A 79 -0.56 15.15 -1.12
N GLY A 80 -1.49 15.45 -0.21
CA GLY A 80 -2.79 16.04 -0.52
C GLY A 80 -3.88 15.01 -0.77
N ASN A 81 -5.12 15.49 -0.97
CA ASN A 81 -6.31 14.62 -0.90
C ASN A 81 -6.40 13.57 -2.01
N GLN A 82 -5.63 13.65 -3.09
CA GLN A 82 -5.65 12.64 -4.15
C GLN A 82 -4.83 11.39 -3.82
N TYR A 83 -3.98 11.44 -2.80
CA TYR A 83 -3.07 10.36 -2.47
C TYR A 83 -3.46 9.68 -1.16
N ARG A 84 -3.27 8.36 -1.12
CA ARG A 84 -3.42 7.54 0.09
C ARG A 84 -2.21 6.63 0.22
N TYR A 85 -1.85 6.29 1.46
CA TYR A 85 -0.83 5.32 1.76
C TYR A 85 -1.42 4.26 2.69
N PHE A 86 -1.16 2.99 2.41
CA PHE A 86 -1.52 1.89 3.28
C PHE A 86 -0.32 0.96 3.47
N MET A 87 -0.02 0.67 4.73
CA MET A 87 0.77 -0.49 5.14
C MET A 87 -0.22 -1.57 5.58
N VAL A 88 -0.15 -2.75 4.97
CA VAL A 88 -1.12 -3.82 5.20
C VAL A 88 -0.43 -5.09 5.68
N TYR A 89 -0.85 -5.55 6.86
CA TYR A 89 -0.48 -6.84 7.44
C TYR A 89 -1.59 -7.87 7.19
N ASP A 90 -1.27 -9.17 7.19
CA ASP A 90 -2.28 -10.21 6.98
C ASP A 90 -3.27 -10.20 8.16
N ARG A 91 -2.76 -10.37 9.39
CA ARG A 91 -3.59 -10.46 10.60
C ARG A 91 -3.10 -9.61 11.75
N ARG A 92 -1.83 -9.17 11.72
CA ARG A 92 -1.23 -8.40 12.81
C ARG A 92 -1.79 -6.97 12.87
N THR A 93 -2.20 -6.55 14.05
CA THR A 93 -2.50 -5.14 14.33
C THR A 93 -1.21 -4.40 14.67
N VAL A 94 -0.94 -3.32 13.95
CA VAL A 94 0.19 -2.42 14.17
C VAL A 94 -0.31 -0.98 14.05
N ASP A 95 0.09 -0.12 14.98
CA ASP A 95 -0.30 1.29 14.94
C ASP A 95 0.13 1.97 13.63
N GLY A 96 -0.77 2.77 13.06
CA GLY A 96 -0.57 3.40 11.76
C GLY A 96 -0.58 2.46 10.54
N ALA A 97 -0.93 1.19 10.70
CA ALA A 97 -1.11 0.20 9.64
C ALA A 97 -2.48 -0.48 9.75
N TYR A 98 -2.82 -1.31 8.75
CA TYR A 98 -4.13 -1.95 8.64
C TYR A 98 -3.98 -3.47 8.54
N ARG A 99 -4.97 -4.19 9.06
CA ARG A 99 -5.14 -5.60 8.70
C ARG A 99 -5.75 -5.70 7.30
N LEU A 100 -5.49 -6.80 6.61
CA LEU A 100 -5.93 -6.99 5.23
C LEU A 100 -7.44 -6.81 5.05
N GLU A 101 -8.22 -7.39 5.97
CA GLU A 101 -9.68 -7.28 5.96
C GLU A 101 -10.17 -5.82 6.11
N GLU A 102 -9.57 -5.05 7.02
CA GLU A 102 -9.90 -3.65 7.25
C GLU A 102 -9.56 -2.81 6.02
N PHE A 103 -8.38 -3.05 5.44
CA PHE A 103 -7.95 -2.39 4.22
C PHE A 103 -8.91 -2.67 3.05
N PHE A 104 -9.38 -3.91 2.89
CA PHE A 104 -10.34 -4.25 1.84
C PHE A 104 -11.69 -3.57 2.01
N ASN A 105 -12.16 -3.38 3.24
CA ASN A 105 -13.38 -2.63 3.48
C ASN A 105 -13.21 -1.15 3.13
N ILE A 106 -12.04 -0.57 3.37
CA ILE A 106 -11.75 0.83 3.05
C ILE A 106 -11.63 1.03 1.53
N ILE A 107 -10.81 0.24 0.84
CA ILE A 107 -10.48 0.47 -0.57
C ILE A 107 -11.69 0.30 -1.49
N LYS A 108 -12.69 -0.51 -1.12
CA LYS A 108 -13.94 -0.65 -1.88
C LYS A 108 -14.75 0.65 -1.94
N GLU A 109 -14.58 1.51 -0.95
CA GLU A 109 -15.31 2.78 -0.80
C GLU A 109 -14.54 4.00 -1.35
N ILE A 110 -13.34 3.80 -1.90
CA ILE A 110 -12.49 4.87 -2.50
C ILE A 110 -12.75 4.98 -4.00
#